data_AF-A0A4Q1CZ94-F1
#
_entry.id   AF-A0A4Q1CZ94-F1
#
_cell.length_a   1.000
_cell.length_b   1.000
_cell.length_c   1.000
_cell.angle_alpha   90.00
_cell.angle_beta   90.00
_cell.angle_gamma   90.00
#
_symmetry.space_group_name_H-M   'P 1'
#
loop_
_entity.id
_entity.type
_entity.pdbx_description
1 polymer ?
#
loop_
_entity_poly.entity_id
_entity_poly.type
_entity_poly.pdbx_seq_one_letter_code
_entity_poly.pdbx_strand_id
1 'polypeptide(L)'
;MKKRFETCTVTLTPLSPIHISSGNSDYGWGAVWIEKTEKMYILDSERLSQKLIECNLFEKYIEEVERWIYMSDSQKEKQSNPCLKFLEDHKAQLFPDVDIIRFVKDLSTTELNAKSGSRFIRDGEGRAYIPGSSIKGAIRTAVIYAMLAENRKREKKDYLNLYGIYSPKLCFVKDKSVIIEHIYS
;
A
#
# COMPACT_ATOMS: atom_id res chain seq x y z
N MET A 1 20.09 10.05 40.57
CA MET A 1 18.88 9.43 39.98
C MET A 1 19.27 8.15 39.25
N LYS A 2 18.75 6.98 39.63
CA LYS A 2 18.95 5.72 38.88
C LYS A 2 18.13 5.76 37.58
N LYS A 3 18.76 5.49 36.43
CA LYS A 3 18.05 5.27 35.16
C LYS A 3 17.10 4.06 35.32
N ARG A 4 15.82 4.25 35.04
CA ARG A 4 14.74 3.25 35.18
C ARG A 4 14.36 2.58 33.85
N PHE A 5 15.15 2.77 32.80
CA PHE A 5 14.85 2.24 31.48
C PHE A 5 16.10 1.61 30.86
N GLU A 6 15.86 0.49 30.19
CA GLU A 6 16.81 -0.17 29.31
C GLU A 6 16.43 0.17 27.86
N THR A 7 17.43 0.29 27.00
CA THR A 7 17.23 0.62 25.59
C THR A 7 17.97 -0.39 24.74
N CYS A 8 17.30 -0.90 23.72
CA CYS A 8 17.85 -1.83 22.76
C CYS A 8 17.62 -1.28 21.34
N THR A 9 18.66 -1.31 20.52
CA THR A 9 18.59 -0.96 19.10
C THR A 9 18.62 -2.23 18.28
N VAL A 10 17.66 -2.38 17.37
CA VAL A 10 17.51 -3.57 16.53
C VAL A 10 17.56 -3.14 15.07
N THR A 11 18.29 -3.91 14.26
CA THR A 11 18.30 -3.76 12.80
C THR A 11 17.43 -4.84 12.17
N LEU A 12 16.46 -4.44 11.35
CA LEU A 12 15.56 -5.36 10.66
C LEU A 12 15.99 -5.50 9.20
N THR A 13 16.20 -6.75 8.76
CA THR A 13 16.47 -7.07 7.36
C THR A 13 15.29 -7.88 6.80
N PRO A 14 14.60 -7.39 5.76
CA PRO A 14 13.51 -8.14 5.15
C PRO A 14 14.05 -9.38 4.42
N LEU A 15 13.52 -10.56 4.74
CA LEU A 15 13.83 -11.82 4.03
C LEU A 15 12.84 -12.13 2.91
N SER A 16 11.73 -11.41 2.86
CA SER A 16 10.67 -11.51 1.87
C SER A 16 10.08 -10.13 1.59
N PRO A 17 9.30 -9.93 0.51
CA PRO A 17 8.53 -8.71 0.33
C PRO A 17 7.64 -8.43 1.55
N ILE A 18 7.66 -7.19 2.04
CA ILE A 18 6.84 -6.73 3.17
C ILE A 18 5.92 -5.63 2.66
N HIS A 19 4.63 -5.74 2.97
CA HIS A 19 3.64 -4.69 2.71
C HIS A 19 2.96 -4.26 4.01
N ILE A 20 2.96 -2.95 4.28
CA ILE A 20 2.25 -2.34 5.40
C ILE A 20 1.43 -1.19 4.83
N SER A 21 0.11 -1.37 4.80
CA SER A 21 -0.83 -0.38 4.29
C SER A 21 -1.10 0.71 5.33
N SER A 22 -1.29 1.95 4.89
CA SER A 22 -1.77 3.04 5.76
C SER A 22 -3.30 3.05 5.94
N GLY A 23 -4.02 2.10 5.32
CA GLY A 23 -5.48 2.05 5.33
C GLY A 23 -6.15 3.08 4.42
N ASN A 24 -5.41 4.05 3.89
CA ASN A 24 -5.91 5.03 2.94
C ASN A 24 -5.06 5.08 1.66
N SER A 25 -5.79 5.15 0.55
CA SER A 25 -5.41 5.56 -0.80
C SER A 25 -4.55 4.57 -1.62
N ASP A 26 -5.21 4.03 -2.64
CA ASP A 26 -4.58 3.64 -3.89
C ASP A 26 -3.70 4.77 -4.45
N TYR A 27 -2.80 4.43 -5.37
CA TYR A 27 -2.06 5.41 -6.16
C TYR A 27 -2.96 6.26 -7.08
N GLY A 28 -4.27 5.98 -7.10
CA GLY A 28 -5.26 6.66 -7.90
C GLY A 28 -4.95 6.55 -9.39
N TRP A 29 -5.48 7.50 -10.17
CA TRP A 29 -5.23 7.56 -11.60
C TRP A 29 -3.83 8.10 -11.96
N GLY A 30 -3.05 8.59 -11.00
CA GLY A 30 -1.66 9.02 -11.21
C GLY A 30 -0.67 7.85 -11.31
N ALA A 31 -1.11 6.61 -11.06
CA ALA A 31 -0.34 5.41 -11.35
C ALA A 31 -0.54 5.00 -12.81
N VAL A 32 0.52 5.17 -13.61
CA VAL A 32 0.53 4.89 -15.03
C VAL A 32 1.51 3.76 -15.30
N TRP A 33 1.01 2.65 -15.84
CA TRP A 33 1.84 1.54 -16.28
C TRP A 33 2.14 1.65 -17.75
N ILE A 34 3.42 1.58 -18.12
CA ILE A 34 3.86 1.61 -19.51
C ILE A 34 4.48 0.24 -19.82
N GLU A 35 3.69 -0.61 -20.46
CA GLU A 35 4.04 -2.01 -20.80
C GLU A 35 5.37 -2.12 -21.55
N LYS A 36 5.61 -1.24 -22.53
CA LYS A 36 6.86 -1.21 -23.32
C LYS A 36 8.13 -1.04 -22.49
N THR A 37 8.02 -0.47 -21.30
CA THR A 37 9.16 -0.18 -20.41
C THR A 37 9.20 -1.10 -19.19
N GLU A 38 8.20 -1.97 -19.02
CA GLU A 38 8.00 -2.79 -17.81
C GLU A 38 8.08 -1.99 -16.50
N LYS A 39 7.69 -0.71 -16.56
CA LYS A 39 7.79 0.25 -15.45
C LYS A 39 6.44 0.84 -15.12
N MET A 40 6.22 1.02 -13.83
CA MET A 40 5.12 1.79 -13.29
C MET A 40 5.62 3.17 -12.87
N TYR A 41 5.00 4.19 -13.44
CA TYR A 41 5.27 5.59 -13.18
C TYR A 41 4.21 6.12 -12.24
N ILE A 42 4.65 6.75 -11.16
CA ILE A 42 3.76 7.43 -10.24
C ILE A 42 3.95 8.91 -10.47
N LEU A 43 2.93 9.55 -11.01
CA LEU A 43 2.97 10.95 -11.37
C LEU A 43 2.79 11.84 -10.14
N ASP A 44 3.48 12.97 -10.16
CA ASP A 44 3.22 14.04 -9.21
C ASP A 44 2.05 14.89 -9.74
N SER A 45 0.94 14.93 -9.01
CA SER A 45 -0.27 15.63 -9.44
C SER A 45 -0.06 17.13 -9.62
N GLU A 46 0.75 17.75 -8.76
CA GLU A 46 1.01 19.19 -8.83
C GLU A 46 1.86 19.51 -10.06
N ARG A 47 2.95 18.78 -10.26
CA ARG A 47 3.82 18.99 -11.43
C ARG A 47 3.12 18.64 -12.74
N LEU A 48 2.31 17.59 -12.75
CA LEU A 48 1.46 17.27 -13.91
C LEU A 48 0.51 18.42 -14.22
N SER A 49 -0.16 18.98 -13.21
CA SER A 49 -1.08 20.11 -13.42
C SER A 49 -0.38 21.34 -13.98
N GLN A 50 0.80 21.69 -13.46
CA GLN A 50 1.63 22.79 -13.95
C GLN A 50 2.01 22.56 -15.41
N LYS A 51 2.48 21.36 -15.76
CA LYS A 51 2.85 21.02 -17.14
C LYS A 51 1.66 21.09 -18.10
N LEU A 52 0.49 20.61 -17.68
CA LEU A 52 -0.72 20.70 -18.48
C LEU A 52 -1.13 22.15 -18.76
N ILE A 53 -0.97 23.04 -17.78
CA ILE A 53 -1.23 24.49 -17.96
C ILE A 53 -0.22 25.09 -18.94
N GLU A 54 1.08 24.81 -18.77
CA GLU A 54 2.14 25.29 -19.67
C GLU A 54 1.91 24.89 -21.13
N CYS A 55 1.41 23.67 -21.35
CA CYS A 55 1.11 23.16 -22.69
C CYS A 55 -0.29 23.51 -23.21
N ASN A 56 -1.09 24.26 -22.45
CA ASN A 56 -2.49 24.58 -22.78
C ASN A 56 -3.35 23.32 -23.02
N LEU A 57 -3.16 22.32 -22.17
CA LEU A 57 -3.80 21.01 -22.19
C LEU A 57 -4.69 20.73 -20.97
N PHE A 58 -4.73 21.65 -20.00
CA PHE A 58 -5.40 21.42 -18.72
C PHE A 58 -6.90 21.19 -18.89
N GLU A 59 -7.60 22.02 -19.67
CA GLU A 59 -9.03 21.89 -19.95
C GLU A 59 -9.33 20.57 -20.68
N LYS A 60 -8.51 20.21 -21.68
CA LYS A 60 -8.66 18.94 -22.42
C LYS A 60 -8.48 17.73 -21.49
N TYR A 61 -7.58 17.83 -20.52
CA TYR A 61 -7.38 16.78 -19.54
C TYR A 61 -8.61 16.62 -18.64
N ILE A 62 -9.21 17.74 -18.19
CA ILE A 62 -10.47 17.71 -17.43
C ILE A 62 -11.58 17.03 -18.25
N GLU A 63 -11.75 17.43 -19.51
CA GLU A 63 -12.76 16.83 -20.40
C GLU A 63 -12.58 15.31 -20.56
N GLU A 64 -11.34 14.83 -20.67
CA GLU A 64 -11.05 13.40 -20.78
C GLU A 64 -11.34 12.66 -19.46
N VAL A 65 -11.03 13.27 -18.32
CA VAL A 65 -11.35 12.72 -17.00
C VAL A 65 -12.87 12.68 -16.78
N GLU A 66 -13.59 13.76 -17.10
CA GLU A 66 -15.05 13.82 -17.02
C GLU A 66 -15.69 12.76 -17.91
N ARG A 67 -15.27 12.68 -19.17
CA ARG A 67 -15.71 11.65 -20.11
C ARG A 67 -15.54 10.26 -19.50
N TRP A 68 -14.39 9.97 -18.91
CA TRP A 68 -14.13 8.68 -18.27
C TRP A 68 -15.02 8.44 -17.04
N ILE A 69 -15.25 9.44 -16.19
CA ILE A 69 -16.14 9.34 -15.03
C ILE A 69 -17.54 8.92 -15.45
N TYR A 70 -18.07 9.54 -16.51
CA TYR A 70 -19.42 9.29 -17.03
C TYR A 70 -19.55 8.02 -17.90
N MET A 71 -18.44 7.32 -18.21
CA MET A 71 -18.49 6.03 -18.91
C MET A 71 -19.08 4.91 -18.05
N SER A 72 -19.75 3.96 -18.69
CA SER A 72 -20.23 2.74 -18.02
C SER A 72 -19.08 1.82 -17.64
N ASP A 73 -19.29 0.95 -16.64
CA ASP A 73 -18.25 0.03 -16.16
C ASP A 73 -17.75 -0.91 -17.26
N SER A 74 -18.64 -1.38 -18.15
CA SER A 74 -18.28 -2.22 -19.29
C SER A 74 -17.40 -1.50 -20.33
N GLN A 75 -17.47 -0.17 -20.41
CA GLN A 75 -16.56 0.62 -21.24
C GLN A 75 -15.24 0.89 -20.52
N LYS A 76 -15.26 1.12 -19.20
CA LYS A 76 -14.06 1.32 -18.37
C LYS A 76 -13.17 0.08 -18.35
N GLU A 77 -13.73 -1.12 -18.35
CA GLU A 77 -12.95 -2.38 -18.40
C GLU A 77 -12.13 -2.54 -19.68
N LYS A 78 -12.56 -1.91 -20.78
CA LYS A 78 -11.91 -2.00 -22.10
C LYS A 78 -10.92 -0.88 -22.35
N GLN A 79 -10.86 0.13 -21.48
CA GLN A 79 -10.05 1.31 -21.67
C GLN A 79 -8.99 1.43 -20.57
N SER A 80 -7.80 1.88 -20.95
CA SER A 80 -6.78 2.28 -19.99
C SER A 80 -7.30 3.40 -19.07
N ASN A 81 -6.66 3.54 -17.91
CA ASN A 81 -6.82 4.69 -17.03
C ASN A 81 -6.78 6.01 -17.84
N PRO A 82 -7.68 6.97 -17.59
CA PRO A 82 -7.79 8.23 -18.35
C PRO A 82 -6.47 9.02 -18.39
N CYS A 83 -5.67 8.97 -17.31
CA CYS A 83 -4.39 9.65 -17.27
C CYS A 83 -3.37 9.01 -18.21
N LEU A 84 -3.29 7.67 -18.26
CA LEU A 84 -2.44 6.97 -19.21
C LEU A 84 -2.85 7.32 -20.63
N LYS A 85 -4.14 7.17 -20.96
CA LYS A 85 -4.65 7.47 -22.30
C LYS A 85 -4.32 8.91 -22.72
N PHE A 86 -4.56 9.89 -21.85
CA PHE A 86 -4.28 11.28 -22.17
C PHE A 86 -2.79 11.55 -22.42
N LEU A 87 -1.92 10.99 -21.59
CA LEU A 87 -0.48 11.05 -21.81
C LEU A 87 -0.09 10.37 -23.12
N GLU A 88 -0.80 9.31 -23.52
CA GLU A 88 -0.54 8.63 -24.78
C GLU A 88 -0.93 9.46 -26.00
N ASP A 89 -2.08 10.12 -25.93
CA ASP A 89 -2.59 10.99 -27.00
C ASP A 89 -1.72 12.24 -27.17
N HIS A 90 -1.05 12.71 -26.10
CA HIS A 90 -0.22 13.92 -26.09
C HIS A 90 1.26 13.65 -25.83
N LYS A 91 1.78 12.45 -26.16
CA LYS A 91 3.17 12.04 -25.88
C LYS A 91 4.20 13.08 -26.30
N ALA A 92 4.06 13.70 -27.48
CA ALA A 92 5.04 14.66 -27.99
C ALA A 92 5.20 15.93 -27.12
N GLN A 93 4.22 16.25 -26.27
CA GLN A 93 4.19 17.46 -25.43
C GLN A 93 4.47 17.14 -23.95
N LEU A 94 4.16 15.92 -23.51
CA LEU A 94 4.19 15.52 -22.10
C LEU A 94 5.22 14.43 -21.79
N PHE A 95 5.78 13.76 -22.80
CA PHE A 95 6.67 12.62 -22.62
C PHE A 95 7.93 12.74 -23.51
N PRO A 96 9.13 12.42 -23.02
CA PRO A 96 9.49 12.03 -21.65
C PRO A 96 9.90 13.26 -20.85
N ASP A 97 8.95 13.94 -20.19
CA ASP A 97 9.31 14.93 -19.18
C ASP A 97 9.52 14.22 -17.83
N VAL A 98 10.76 14.22 -17.35
CA VAL A 98 11.13 13.56 -16.08
C VAL A 98 10.53 14.32 -14.90
N ASP A 99 10.19 15.60 -15.07
CA ASP A 99 9.78 16.46 -13.97
C ASP A 99 8.42 16.06 -13.40
N ILE A 100 7.50 15.55 -14.22
CA ILE A 100 6.18 15.09 -13.77
C ILE A 100 6.20 13.74 -13.03
N ILE A 101 7.34 13.04 -13.00
CA ILE A 101 7.48 11.72 -12.40
C ILE A 101 7.92 11.85 -10.94
N ARG A 102 7.10 11.35 -10.01
CA ARG A 102 7.44 11.29 -8.57
C ARG A 102 8.36 10.12 -8.24
N PHE A 103 8.08 8.94 -8.79
CA PHE A 103 8.90 7.73 -8.62
C PHE A 103 8.60 6.70 -9.72
N VAL A 104 9.60 5.86 -10.03
CA VAL A 104 9.51 4.76 -11.00
C VAL A 104 9.71 3.44 -10.29
N LYS A 105 8.79 2.50 -10.48
CA LYS A 105 8.90 1.13 -9.96
C LYS A 105 9.10 0.17 -11.12
N ASP A 106 10.23 -0.54 -11.12
CA ASP A 106 10.48 -1.66 -12.03
C ASP A 106 9.53 -2.82 -11.70
N LEU A 107 8.86 -3.34 -12.73
CA LEU A 107 7.91 -4.45 -12.61
C LEU A 107 8.40 -5.74 -13.27
N SER A 108 9.64 -5.78 -13.77
CA SER A 108 10.25 -6.91 -14.50
C SER A 108 10.22 -8.26 -13.77
N THR A 109 9.82 -8.30 -12.49
CA THR A 109 9.76 -9.51 -11.67
C THR A 109 8.35 -9.93 -11.22
N THR A 110 7.28 -9.25 -11.65
CA THR A 110 5.92 -9.56 -11.16
C THR A 110 4.85 -9.36 -12.22
N GLU A 111 4.20 -10.46 -12.64
CA GLU A 111 2.90 -10.42 -13.30
C GLU A 111 1.90 -9.73 -12.37
N LEU A 112 1.58 -8.47 -12.64
CA LEU A 112 0.63 -7.70 -11.86
C LEU A 112 -0.69 -7.61 -12.59
N ASN A 113 -1.70 -8.30 -12.07
CA ASN A 113 -3.07 -7.85 -12.16
C ASN A 113 -3.20 -6.55 -11.35
N ALA A 114 -2.81 -5.42 -11.95
CA ALA A 114 -2.73 -4.09 -11.33
C ALA A 114 -4.12 -3.46 -11.10
N LYS A 115 -5.05 -4.21 -10.50
CA LYS A 115 -6.34 -3.71 -10.03
C LYS A 115 -6.18 -3.35 -8.55
N SER A 116 -5.90 -2.07 -8.26
CA SER A 116 -5.81 -1.49 -6.90
C SER A 116 -4.78 -2.12 -5.95
N GLY A 117 -3.51 -1.72 -6.10
CA GLY A 117 -2.49 -1.95 -5.09
C GLY A 117 -2.52 -0.85 -4.03
N SER A 118 -2.92 -1.18 -2.80
CA SER A 118 -2.82 -0.25 -1.66
C SER A 118 -1.39 0.23 -1.45
N ARG A 119 -1.21 1.50 -1.11
CA ARG A 119 0.12 2.10 -0.90
C ARG A 119 0.80 1.58 0.36
N PHE A 120 2.12 1.42 0.29
CA PHE A 120 2.96 1.24 1.49
C PHE A 120 2.94 2.53 2.32
N ILE A 121 2.89 2.40 3.64
CA ILE A 121 2.82 3.53 4.56
C ILE A 121 4.05 4.44 4.45
N ARG A 122 3.80 5.76 4.51
CA ARG A 122 4.81 6.80 4.36
C ARG A 122 4.67 7.85 5.46
N ASP A 123 5.79 8.47 5.82
CA ASP A 123 5.82 9.58 6.78
C ASP A 123 5.26 10.88 6.14
N GLY A 124 5.25 11.97 6.89
CA GLY A 124 4.78 13.28 6.40
C GLY A 124 5.61 13.85 5.24
N GLU A 125 6.84 13.37 5.06
CA GLU A 125 7.72 13.73 3.94
C GLU A 125 7.58 12.76 2.75
N GLY A 126 6.71 11.76 2.86
CA GLY A 126 6.48 10.76 1.82
C GLY A 126 7.53 9.64 1.77
N ARG A 127 8.38 9.46 2.78
CA ARG A 127 9.34 8.34 2.86
C ARG A 127 8.68 7.09 3.43
N ALA A 128 8.95 5.93 2.84
CA ALA A 128 8.43 4.66 3.33
C ALA A 128 9.08 4.31 4.69
N TYR A 129 8.28 3.86 5.66
CA TYR A 129 8.78 3.43 6.97
C TYR A 129 7.96 2.27 7.53
N ILE A 130 8.52 1.52 8.49
CA ILE A 130 7.78 0.51 9.24
C ILE A 130 7.29 1.14 10.56
N PRO A 131 5.98 1.22 10.82
CA PRO A 131 5.46 1.77 12.06
C PRO A 131 5.88 0.93 13.27
N GLY A 132 6.22 1.60 14.37
CA GLY A 132 6.53 0.93 15.64
C GLY A 132 5.35 0.11 16.18
N SER A 133 4.11 0.50 15.86
CA SER A 133 2.91 -0.28 16.17
C SER A 133 2.90 -1.65 15.47
N SER A 134 3.33 -1.73 14.20
CA SER A 134 3.42 -2.97 13.44
C SER A 134 4.49 -3.90 14.02
N ILE A 135 5.69 -3.37 14.32
CA ILE A 135 6.78 -4.14 14.95
C ILE A 135 6.35 -4.65 16.32
N LYS A 136 5.76 -3.76 17.14
CA LYS A 136 5.25 -4.11 18.47
C LYS A 136 4.16 -5.19 18.38
N GLY A 137 3.28 -5.12 17.38
CA GLY A 137 2.26 -6.14 17.12
C GLY A 137 2.87 -7.51 16.85
N ALA A 138 3.89 -7.57 15.97
CA ALA A 138 4.59 -8.82 15.66
C ALA A 138 5.29 -9.41 16.89
N ILE A 139 6.05 -8.61 17.64
CA ILE A 139 6.73 -9.04 18.88
C ILE A 139 5.70 -9.51 19.91
N ARG A 140 4.62 -8.74 20.11
CA ARG A 140 3.54 -9.09 21.03
C ARG A 140 2.96 -10.47 20.72
N THR A 141 2.66 -10.74 19.46
CA THR A 141 2.14 -12.06 19.04
C THR A 141 3.15 -13.18 19.29
N ALA A 142 4.43 -12.95 19.01
CA ALA A 142 5.49 -13.94 19.26
C ALA A 142 5.64 -14.26 20.76
N VAL A 143 5.64 -13.25 21.61
CA VAL A 143 5.72 -13.42 23.08
C VAL A 143 4.49 -14.17 23.60
N ILE A 144 3.28 -13.77 23.19
CA ILE A 144 2.06 -14.48 23.58
C ILE A 144 2.13 -15.94 23.15
N TYR A 145 2.52 -16.20 21.90
CA TYR A 145 2.65 -17.56 21.40
C TYR A 145 3.64 -18.40 22.22
N ALA A 146 4.81 -17.85 22.55
CA ALA A 146 5.81 -18.52 23.37
C ALA A 146 5.27 -18.87 24.77
N MET A 147 4.61 -17.90 25.43
CA MET A 147 3.97 -18.12 26.73
C MET A 147 2.89 -19.19 26.67
N LEU A 148 2.07 -19.21 25.61
CA LEU A 148 1.05 -20.23 25.42
C LEU A 148 1.66 -21.61 25.15
N ALA A 149 2.73 -21.68 24.35
CA ALA A 149 3.41 -22.93 24.02
C ALA A 149 4.06 -23.57 25.26
N GLU A 150 4.68 -22.76 26.13
CA GLU A 150 5.24 -23.20 27.41
C GLU A 150 4.15 -23.67 28.38
N ASN A 151 3.00 -22.97 28.41
CA ASN A 151 1.89 -23.29 29.30
C ASN A 151 0.96 -24.41 28.82
N ARG A 152 1.14 -25.00 27.62
CA ARG A 152 0.40 -26.22 27.20
C ARG A 152 0.58 -27.41 28.14
N LYS A 153 1.49 -27.33 29.13
CA LYS A 153 1.62 -28.27 30.26
C LYS A 153 0.67 -27.97 31.45
N ARG A 154 -0.08 -26.87 31.44
CA ARG A 154 -1.06 -26.45 32.48
C ARG A 154 -2.43 -26.12 31.86
N GLU A 155 -3.48 -26.41 32.63
CA GLU A 155 -4.86 -26.59 32.16
C GLU A 155 -5.51 -25.38 31.47
N LYS A 156 -6.52 -25.69 30.63
CA LYS A 156 -7.29 -24.80 29.73
C LYS A 156 -7.99 -23.59 30.37
N LYS A 157 -8.02 -23.43 31.69
CA LYS A 157 -8.85 -22.40 32.37
C LYS A 157 -8.20 -21.02 32.47
N ASP A 158 -6.88 -20.91 32.45
CA ASP A 158 -6.18 -19.62 32.63
C ASP A 158 -6.16 -18.74 31.37
N TYR A 159 -6.43 -19.35 30.21
CA TYR A 159 -6.30 -18.68 28.93
C TYR A 159 -7.37 -17.59 28.72
N LEU A 160 -8.61 -17.82 29.18
CA LEU A 160 -9.75 -16.91 28.99
C LEU A 160 -9.63 -15.57 29.74
N ASN A 161 -8.93 -15.53 30.88
CA ASN A 161 -8.72 -14.28 31.62
C ASN A 161 -7.66 -13.36 30.98
N LEU A 162 -6.75 -13.91 30.16
CA LEU A 162 -5.82 -13.10 29.36
C LEU A 162 -6.51 -12.41 28.17
N TYR A 163 -7.55 -13.04 27.61
CA TYR A 163 -8.29 -12.56 26.44
C TYR A 163 -9.30 -11.44 26.76
N GLY A 164 -9.76 -11.32 28.02
CA GLY A 164 -10.72 -10.30 28.45
C GLY A 164 -10.18 -8.86 28.51
N ILE A 165 -8.86 -8.67 28.51
CA ILE A 165 -8.20 -7.35 28.64
C ILE A 165 -7.80 -6.77 27.27
N TYR A 166 -7.79 -7.58 26.21
CA TYR A 166 -7.15 -7.21 24.94
C TYR A 166 -7.91 -7.68 23.71
N SER A 167 -8.95 -6.93 23.34
CA SER A 167 -9.46 -6.92 21.97
C SER A 167 -8.78 -5.77 21.21
N PRO A 168 -8.17 -6.02 20.04
CA PRO A 168 -8.99 -6.08 18.83
C PRO A 168 -8.63 -7.23 17.88
N LYS A 169 -9.69 -7.87 17.37
CA LYS A 169 -9.77 -8.73 16.16
C LYS A 169 -8.78 -9.90 16.11
N LEU A 170 -9.19 -11.03 16.70
CA LEU A 170 -8.46 -12.29 16.68
C LEU A 170 -8.54 -12.97 15.30
N CYS A 171 -7.38 -13.36 14.75
CA CYS A 171 -7.27 -14.36 13.68
C CYS A 171 -7.04 -15.73 14.32
N PHE A 172 -7.82 -16.74 13.93
CA PHE A 172 -7.63 -18.12 14.41
C PHE A 172 -6.66 -18.87 13.49
N VAL A 173 -5.72 -19.60 14.08
CA VAL A 173 -4.94 -20.61 13.37
C VAL A 173 -5.42 -21.98 13.84
N LYS A 174 -6.05 -22.73 12.93
CA LYS A 174 -6.35 -24.15 13.13
C LYS A 174 -5.69 -24.92 11.98
N ASP A 175 -4.83 -25.88 12.35
CA ASP A 175 -4.11 -26.77 11.45
C ASP A 175 -3.44 -26.11 10.24
N LYS A 176 -2.23 -25.57 10.46
CA LYS A 176 -1.23 -25.14 9.45
C LYS A 176 -1.75 -24.29 8.28
N SER A 177 -2.93 -23.71 8.40
CA SER A 177 -3.51 -22.76 7.48
C SER A 177 -4.10 -21.61 8.29
N VAL A 178 -3.76 -20.38 7.88
CA VAL A 178 -4.29 -19.15 8.48
C VAL A 178 -5.51 -18.78 7.67
N ILE A 179 -6.71 -18.92 8.24
CA ILE A 179 -7.94 -18.46 7.63
C ILE A 179 -8.29 -17.12 8.28
N ILE A 180 -8.29 -16.05 7.47
CA ILE A 180 -8.73 -14.72 7.88
C ILE A 180 -10.20 -14.60 7.48
N GLU A 181 -11.13 -14.77 8.43
CA GLU A 181 -12.52 -14.39 8.20
C GLU A 181 -12.81 -13.01 8.80
N HIS A 182 -13.30 -12.12 7.95
CA HIS A 182 -13.82 -10.81 8.33
C HIS A 182 -15.25 -10.96 8.85
N ILE A 183 -15.44 -10.84 10.17
CA ILE A 183 -16.78 -10.61 10.73
C ILE A 183 -16.95 -9.10 10.88
N TYR A 184 -17.81 -8.53 10.03
CA TYR A 184 -18.35 -7.18 10.23
C TYR A 184 -19.41 -7.22 11.33
N SER A 185 -19.31 -6.31 12.30
CA SER A 185 -20.43 -5.86 13.14
C SER A 185 -20.85 -4.49 12.67
#